data_AF-A0A6B2DNR8-F1
#
_entry.id   AF-A0A6B2DNR8-F1
#
_cell.length_a   1.000
_cell.length_b   1.000
_cell.length_c   1.000
_cell.angle_alpha   90.00
_cell.angle_beta   90.00
_cell.angle_gamma   90.00
#
_symmetry.space_group_name_H-M   'P 1'
#
loop_
_entity.id
_entity.type
_entity.pdbx_description
1 polymer ?
#
loop_
_entity_poly.entity_id
_entity_poly.type
_entity_poly.pdbx_seq_one_letter_code
_entity_poly.pdbx_strand_id
1 'polypeptide(L)'
;MRLRPAAYAGTFGVVIVRIRGYALPHGEYADLYADGDRWTTDPVPGATLVAEGWLVPGLVDAHTHPGATEPGQPMDGEVLREQLHQHVDAGVTLIRSPGLPGEPPPWFG
;
A
#
# COMPACT_ATOMS: atom_id res chain seq x y z
N MET A 1 -10.64 -11.28 6.26
CA MET A 1 -9.79 -11.19 7.47
C MET A 1 -10.07 -9.82 8.09
N ARG A 2 -10.83 -9.75 9.20
CA ARG A 2 -11.18 -8.47 9.83
C ARG A 2 -10.01 -7.99 10.70
N LEU A 3 -9.42 -6.86 10.34
CA LEU A 3 -8.47 -6.16 11.21
C LEU A 3 -9.19 -5.73 12.49
N ARG A 4 -8.61 -6.04 13.66
CA ARG A 4 -9.11 -5.55 14.95
C ARG A 4 -8.60 -4.12 15.17
N PRO A 5 -9.43 -3.19 15.68
CA PRO A 5 -8.95 -1.87 16.04
C PRO A 5 -8.07 -1.99 17.29
N ALA A 6 -6.78 -1.68 17.17
CA ALA A 6 -5.93 -1.47 18.32
C ALA A 6 -6.26 -0.09 18.91
N ALA A 7 -6.75 -0.07 20.16
CA ALA A 7 -6.87 1.16 20.93
C ALA A 7 -5.44 1.61 21.30
N TYR A 8 -4.99 2.75 20.77
CA TYR A 8 -3.70 3.32 21.12
C TYR A 8 -3.92 4.62 21.89
N ALA A 9 -3.73 4.55 23.21
CA ALA A 9 -3.60 5.70 24.08
C ALA A 9 -2.11 5.89 24.38
N GLY A 10 -1.53 6.99 23.90
CA GLY A 10 -0.26 7.54 24.42
C GLY A 10 0.94 7.46 23.47
N THR A 11 1.44 8.65 23.11
CA THR A 11 2.73 8.98 22.46
C THR A 11 2.86 8.60 20.99
N PHE A 12 3.02 9.60 20.12
CA PHE A 12 3.41 9.45 18.70
C PHE A 12 4.87 8.96 18.61
N GLY A 13 5.14 7.73 19.06
CA GLY A 13 6.37 7.02 18.76
C GLY A 13 6.24 6.39 17.39
N VAL A 14 7.31 6.45 16.58
CA VAL A 14 7.36 5.74 15.29
C VAL A 14 7.09 4.26 15.56
N VAL A 15 5.96 3.75 15.07
CA VAL A 15 5.60 2.34 15.22
C VAL A 15 6.38 1.58 14.17
N ILE A 16 7.45 0.90 14.60
CA ILE A 16 8.12 -0.08 13.76
C ILE A 16 7.18 -1.27 13.63
N VAL A 17 6.81 -1.61 12.40
CA VAL A 17 5.88 -2.70 12.12
C VAL A 17 6.65 -3.96 11.73
N ARG A 18 6.08 -5.12 12.05
CA ARG A 18 6.57 -6.44 11.66
C ARG A 18 5.47 -7.17 10.91
N ILE A 19 5.82 -7.79 9.80
CA ILE A 19 5.02 -8.81 9.12
C ILE A 19 5.85 -10.08 8.99
N ARG A 20 5.20 -11.25 8.92
CA ARG A 20 5.91 -12.51 8.76
C ARG A 20 5.14 -13.52 7.94
N GLY A 21 5.83 -14.43 7.28
CA GLY A 21 5.16 -15.35 6.37
C GLY A 21 6.07 -16.00 5.35
N TYR A 22 5.48 -16.80 4.48
CA TYR A 22 6.20 -17.39 3.34
C TYR A 22 6.32 -16.36 2.21
N ALA A 23 7.54 -15.97 1.88
CA ALA A 23 7.84 -14.97 0.87
C ALA A 23 7.90 -15.59 -0.53
N LEU A 24 7.08 -15.09 -1.44
CA LEU A 24 7.10 -15.46 -2.85
C LEU A 24 8.19 -14.67 -3.62
N PRO A 25 8.71 -15.24 -4.73
CA PRO A 25 8.32 -16.52 -5.35
C PRO A 25 8.98 -17.77 -4.74
N HIS A 26 9.97 -17.60 -3.85
CA HIS A 26 10.83 -18.69 -3.40
C HIS A 26 10.21 -19.60 -2.34
N GLY A 27 9.23 -19.09 -1.57
CA GLY A 27 8.53 -19.85 -0.54
C GLY A 27 9.31 -19.97 0.79
N GLU A 28 10.32 -19.14 1.02
CA GLU A 28 11.07 -19.12 2.28
C GLU A 28 10.30 -18.35 3.36
N TYR A 29 10.35 -18.83 4.61
CA TYR A 29 9.73 -18.11 5.71
C TYR A 29 10.59 -16.90 6.09
N ALA A 30 9.99 -15.72 6.12
CA ALA A 30 10.67 -14.47 6.41
C ALA A 30 9.94 -13.66 7.49
N ASP A 31 10.73 -12.92 8.27
CA ASP A 31 10.29 -11.84 9.15
C ASP A 31 10.77 -10.53 8.55
N LEU A 32 9.84 -9.62 8.26
CA LEU A 32 10.13 -8.30 7.68
C LEU A 32 9.73 -7.21 8.66
N TYR A 33 10.61 -6.23 8.82
CA TYR A 33 10.45 -5.10 9.72
C TYR A 33 10.44 -3.82 8.90
N ALA A 34 9.47 -2.94 9.13
CA ALA A 34 9.40 -1.63 8.51
C ALA A 34 9.57 -0.52 9.55
N ASP A 35 10.56 0.34 9.31
CA ASP A 35 10.75 1.61 10.01
C ASP A 35 10.48 2.74 9.01
N GLY A 36 9.28 3.31 9.08
CA GLY A 36 8.79 4.26 8.07
C GLY A 36 8.74 3.64 6.66
N ASP A 37 9.58 4.14 5.77
CA ASP A 37 9.67 3.75 4.36
C ASP A 37 10.76 2.69 4.07
N ARG A 38 11.47 2.22 5.10
CA ARG A 38 12.56 1.24 4.95
C ARG A 38 12.17 -0.11 5.50
N TRP A 39 12.45 -1.14 4.70
CA TRP A 39 12.28 -2.54 5.07
C TRP A 39 13.63 -3.20 5.36
N THR A 40 13.67 -4.06 6.39
CA THR A 40 14.82 -4.93 6.71
C THR A 40 14.35 -6.32 7.15
N THR A 41 15.25 -7.30 7.02
CA THR A 41 15.12 -8.65 7.59
C THR A 41 15.80 -8.77 8.96
N ASP A 42 16.61 -7.78 9.35
CA ASP A 42 17.28 -7.78 10.65
C ASP A 42 16.24 -7.53 11.76
N PRO A 43 16.24 -8.31 12.86
CA PRO A 43 15.29 -8.11 13.95
C PRO A 43 15.38 -6.70 14.55
N VAL A 44 14.24 -6.01 14.62
CA VAL A 44 14.15 -4.68 15.23
C VAL A 44 13.43 -4.73 16.59
N PRO A 45 14.08 -4.33 17.70
CA PRO A 45 13.46 -4.29 19.02
C PRO A 45 12.21 -3.41 19.05
N GLY A 46 11.15 -3.88 19.73
CA GLY A 46 9.91 -3.12 19.87
C GLY A 46 8.98 -3.14 18.65
N ALA A 47 9.33 -3.86 17.58
CA ALA A 47 8.48 -3.96 16.41
C ALA A 47 7.15 -4.67 16.72
N THR A 48 6.04 -4.10 16.24
CA THR A 48 4.69 -4.63 16.45
C THR A 48 4.29 -5.54 15.28
N LEU A 49 3.96 -6.81 15.58
CA LEU A 49 3.42 -7.72 14.58
C LEU A 49 2.02 -7.27 14.13
N VAL A 50 1.85 -6.93 12.85
CA VAL A 50 0.58 -6.42 12.30
C VAL A 50 -0.11 -7.39 11.33
N ALA A 51 0.63 -8.31 10.72
CA ALA A 51 0.07 -9.29 9.78
C ALA A 51 0.93 -10.56 9.65
N GLU A 52 0.27 -11.65 9.25
CA GLU A 52 0.89 -12.94 8.95
C GLU A 52 0.29 -13.55 7.68
N GLY A 53 1.06 -14.27 6.86
CA GLY A 53 0.51 -14.97 5.69
C GLY A 53 1.52 -15.29 4.59
N TRP A 54 1.11 -15.08 3.33
CA TRP A 54 2.02 -15.08 2.19
C TRP A 54 2.52 -13.66 1.97
N LEU A 55 3.84 -13.50 1.83
CA LEU A 55 4.45 -12.21 1.58
C LEU A 55 4.71 -12.08 0.08
N VAL A 56 4.13 -11.04 -0.53
CA VAL A 56 4.34 -10.67 -1.92
C VAL A 56 4.78 -9.22 -2.00
N PRO A 57 5.62 -8.83 -2.97
CA PRO A 57 5.80 -7.43 -3.31
C PRO A 57 4.42 -6.80 -3.60
N GLY A 58 4.27 -5.52 -3.25
CA GLY A 58 3.08 -4.77 -3.63
C GLY A 58 2.85 -4.83 -5.14
N LEU A 59 1.59 -4.98 -5.55
CA LEU A 59 1.25 -5.17 -6.95
C LEU A 59 1.52 -3.88 -7.73
N VAL A 60 1.85 -4.05 -9.02
CA VAL A 60 1.99 -2.96 -9.97
C VAL A 60 0.86 -3.05 -10.98
N ASP A 61 0.00 -2.04 -11.03
CA ASP A 61 -0.95 -1.91 -12.13
C ASP A 61 -0.24 -1.21 -13.30
N ALA A 62 0.09 -2.00 -14.32
CA ALA A 62 0.84 -1.53 -15.48
C ALA A 62 0.01 -0.64 -16.43
N HIS A 63 -1.32 -0.59 -16.28
CA HIS A 63 -2.18 0.18 -17.17
C HIS A 63 -3.53 0.47 -16.51
N THR A 64 -3.65 1.68 -15.94
CA THR A 64 -4.91 2.16 -15.35
C THR A 64 -5.21 3.61 -15.74
N HIS A 65 -6.48 3.99 -15.73
CA HIS A 65 -6.96 5.34 -16.06
C HIS A 65 -7.86 5.87 -14.94
N PRO A 66 -7.33 6.14 -13.74
CA PRO A 66 -8.14 6.61 -12.63
C PRO A 66 -8.54 8.07 -12.82
N GLY A 67 -9.60 8.49 -12.13
CA GLY A 67 -10.15 9.84 -12.18
C GLY A 67 -11.27 10.05 -13.19
N ALA A 68 -11.70 9.02 -13.92
CA ALA A 68 -12.90 9.09 -14.76
C ALA A 68 -13.69 7.79 -14.64
N THR A 69 -15.03 7.87 -14.73
CA THR A 69 -15.89 6.68 -14.69
C THR A 69 -16.18 6.13 -16.08
N GLU A 70 -16.09 6.98 -17.11
CA GLU A 70 -16.36 6.60 -18.51
C GLU A 70 -15.31 7.20 -19.45
N PRO A 71 -15.02 6.54 -20.59
CA PRO A 71 -14.14 7.10 -21.61
C PRO A 71 -14.61 8.47 -22.11
N GLY A 72 -13.68 9.41 -22.23
CA GLY A 72 -13.95 10.75 -22.75
C GLY A 72 -14.46 11.76 -21.71
N GLN A 73 -14.73 11.34 -20.47
CA GLN A 73 -15.01 12.26 -19.39
C GLN A 73 -13.73 12.98 -18.93
N PRO A 74 -13.83 14.25 -18.51
CA PRO A 74 -12.71 14.93 -17.86
C PRO A 74 -12.39 14.26 -16.53
N MET A 75 -11.15 14.42 -16.08
CA MET A 75 -10.72 13.91 -14.78
C MET A 75 -11.42 14.64 -13.63
N ASP A 76 -11.89 13.87 -12.65
CA ASP A 76 -12.35 14.34 -11.34
C ASP A 76 -11.36 13.90 -10.25
N GLY A 77 -10.91 14.85 -9.43
CA GLY A 77 -9.88 14.62 -8.41
C GLY A 77 -10.34 13.78 -7.22
N GLU A 78 -11.63 13.80 -6.89
CA GLU A 78 -12.18 12.95 -5.82
C GLU A 78 -12.38 11.52 -6.32
N VAL A 79 -12.86 11.35 -7.56
CA VAL A 79 -12.91 10.03 -8.22
C VAL A 79 -11.50 9.44 -8.36
N LEU A 80 -10.51 10.27 -8.70
CA LEU A 80 -9.10 9.87 -8.78
C LEU A 80 -8.63 9.31 -7.43
N ARG A 81 -8.86 10.06 -6.34
CA ARG A 81 -8.47 9.62 -4.99
C ARG A 81 -9.18 8.34 -4.58
N GLU A 82 -10.49 8.24 -4.81
CA GLU A 82 -11.28 7.06 -4.49
C GLU A 82 -10.75 5.82 -5.22
N GLN A 83 -10.55 5.92 -6.53
CA GLN A 83 -10.05 4.81 -7.34
C GLN A 83 -8.62 4.43 -6.94
N LEU A 84 -7.75 5.38 -6.57
CA LEU A 84 -6.43 5.06 -6.03
C LEU A 84 -6.50 4.33 -4.67
N HIS A 85 -7.47 4.66 -3.81
CA HIS A 85 -7.71 3.87 -2.59
C HIS A 85 -8.18 2.45 -2.91
N GLN A 86 -9.00 2.27 -3.94
CA GLN A 86 -9.38 0.93 -4.41
C GLN A 86 -8.18 0.11 -4.90
N HIS A 87 -7.18 0.75 -5.54
CA HIS A 87 -5.92 0.11 -5.89
C HIS A 87 -5.17 -0.35 -4.63
N VAL A 88 -5.05 0.51 -3.61
CA VAL A 88 -4.41 0.16 -2.33
C VAL A 88 -5.13 -1.02 -1.65
N ASP A 89 -6.47 -1.00 -1.61
CA ASP A 89 -7.28 -2.08 -1.03
C ASP A 89 -7.10 -3.41 -1.78
N ALA A 90 -6.82 -3.35 -3.09
CA ALA A 90 -6.48 -4.50 -3.91
C ALA A 90 -5.01 -4.96 -3.78
N GLY A 91 -4.19 -4.25 -3.00
CA GLY A 91 -2.77 -4.55 -2.80
C GLY A 91 -1.83 -3.94 -3.85
N VAL A 92 -2.31 -3.02 -4.69
CA VAL A 92 -1.49 -2.26 -5.64
C VAL A 92 -0.78 -1.12 -4.92
N THR A 93 0.54 -1.07 -5.05
CA THR A 93 1.40 -0.04 -4.44
C THR A 93 2.02 0.90 -5.46
N LEU A 94 1.91 0.58 -6.75
CA LEU A 94 2.36 1.43 -7.84
C LEU A 94 1.41 1.29 -9.02
N ILE A 95 1.07 2.41 -9.62
CA ILE A 95 0.32 2.44 -10.88
C ILE A 95 1.15 3.08 -11.98
N ARG A 96 0.87 2.69 -13.22
CA ARG A 96 1.20 3.46 -14.41
C ARG A 96 -0.09 3.89 -15.08
N SER A 97 -0.29 5.20 -15.16
CA SER A 97 -1.32 5.78 -16.02
C SER A 97 -0.72 6.27 -17.33
N PRO A 98 -1.05 5.66 -18.50
CA PRO A 98 -0.48 6.05 -19.79
C PRO A 98 -0.91 7.45 -20.26
N GLY A 99 -1.91 8.04 -19.61
CA GLY A 99 -2.42 9.38 -19.85
C GLY A 99 -3.60 9.67 -18.93
N LEU A 100 -3.71 10.92 -18.50
CA LEU A 100 -4.81 11.43 -17.69
C LEU A 100 -5.67 12.41 -18.51
N PRO A 101 -7.00 12.40 -18.36
CA PRO A 101 -7.90 13.32 -19.04
C PRO A 101 -7.91 14.70 -18.34
N GLY A 102 -6.74 15.32 -18.20
CA GLY A 102 -6.55 16.62 -17.55
C GLY A 102 -5.23 16.72 -16.78
N GLU A 103 -5.03 17.87 -16.14
CA GLU A 103 -3.88 18.12 -15.27
C GLU A 103 -4.08 17.45 -13.90
N PRO A 104 -3.17 16.56 -13.46
CA PRO A 104 -3.27 15.94 -12.16
C PRO A 104 -3.18 16.96 -11.03
N PRO A 105 -3.87 16.71 -9.91
CA PRO A 105 -3.73 17.57 -8.75
C PRO A 105 -2.32 17.47 -8.14
N PRO A 106 -1.84 18.47 -7.38
CA PRO A 106 -0.46 18.52 -6.87
C PRO A 106 -0.03 17.36 -5.95
N TRP A 107 -0.99 16.60 -5.42
CA TRP A 107 -0.75 15.44 -4.56
C TRP A 107 -0.63 14.13 -5.33
N PHE A 108 -0.90 14.15 -6.65
CA PHE A 108 -0.81 12.98 -7.50
C PHE A 108 0.61 12.86 -8.05
N GLY A 109 1.39 11.94 -7.47
CA GLY A 109 2.82 11.75 -7.73
C GLY A 109 3.69 12.56 -6.80
#